data_AF-A0A6J7GB07-F1
#
_entry.id   AF-A0A6J7GB07-F1
#
_cell.length_a   1.000
_cell.length_b   1.000
_cell.length_c   1.000
_cell.angle_alpha   90.00
_cell.angle_beta   90.00
_cell.angle_gamma   90.00
#
_symmetry.space_group_name_H-M   'P 1'
#
loop_
_entity.id
_entity.type
_entity.pdbx_description
1 polymer ?
#
loop_
_entity_poly.entity_id
_entity_poly.type
_entity_poly.pdbx_seq_one_letter_code
_entity_poly.pdbx_strand_id
1 'polypeptide(L)'
;MALPAFLGSMLGAQLASYIPTQALRPLVFVLLVGVAIFTWFKPDLGAIESLRHSAKKSRVIASVAGGCLGFYDGIFGPGTGTFFILALVALVGFDFLTASSIAKVTNVATNVGAILIFGLHGVVLWKVGMVMGAANILGAIVGAKTAIAGGATLVRKVFLFVTIALIFKVGMDTISHW
;
A
#
# COMPACT_ATOMS: atom_id res chain seq x y z
N MET A 1 5.49 -1.63 14.86
CA MET A 1 4.68 -1.78 13.64
C MET A 1 5.38 -2.62 12.57
N ALA A 2 6.58 -2.26 12.11
CA ALA A 2 7.30 -2.99 11.06
C ALA A 2 7.50 -4.49 11.32
N LEU A 3 8.00 -4.88 12.51
CA LEU A 3 8.25 -6.30 12.82
C LEU A 3 6.95 -7.15 12.88
N PRO A 4 5.88 -6.72 13.57
CA PRO A 4 4.57 -7.39 13.46
C PRO A 4 4.04 -7.46 12.03
N ALA A 5 4.20 -6.39 11.24
CA ALA A 5 3.74 -6.36 9.86
C ALA A 5 4.51 -7.34 8.97
N PHE A 6 5.83 -7.42 9.12
CA PHE A 6 6.68 -8.41 8.46
C PHE A 6 6.18 -9.83 8.72
N LEU A 7 5.98 -10.20 9.99
CA LEU A 7 5.48 -11.53 10.36
C LEU A 7 4.06 -11.77 9.84
N GLY A 8 3.19 -10.75 9.93
CA GLY A 8 1.85 -10.80 9.36
C GLY A 8 1.88 -11.08 7.86
N SER A 9 2.72 -10.36 7.12
CA SER A 9 2.85 -10.52 5.67
C SER A 9 3.40 -11.88 5.27
N MET A 10 4.34 -12.44 6.03
CA MET A 10 4.78 -13.82 5.81
C MET A 10 3.62 -14.81 5.95
N LEU A 11 2.81 -14.69 7.02
CA LEU A 11 1.64 -15.54 7.22
C LEU A 11 0.58 -15.35 6.12
N GLY A 12 0.39 -14.11 5.67
CA GLY A 12 -0.52 -13.76 4.59
C GLY A 12 -0.08 -14.37 3.26
N ALA A 13 1.19 -14.20 2.89
CA ALA A 13 1.78 -14.76 1.69
C ALA A 13 1.76 -16.30 1.71
N GLN A 14 1.95 -16.90 2.89
CA GLN A 14 1.85 -18.35 3.07
C GLN A 14 0.43 -18.82 2.77
N LEU A 15 -0.57 -18.14 3.33
CA LEU A 15 -1.97 -18.48 3.07
C LEU A 15 -2.34 -18.28 1.60
N ALA A 16 -1.89 -17.19 0.99
CA ALA A 16 -2.13 -16.89 -0.42
C ALA A 16 -1.57 -17.97 -1.36
N SER A 17 -0.46 -18.61 -0.97
CA SER A 17 0.15 -19.70 -1.75
C SER A 17 -0.72 -20.97 -1.82
N TYR A 18 -1.72 -21.11 -0.93
CA TYR A 18 -2.69 -22.21 -0.94
C TYR A 18 -4.03 -21.85 -1.59
N ILE A 19 -4.26 -20.57 -1.93
CA ILE A 19 -5.53 -20.12 -2.51
C ILE A 19 -5.42 -20.10 -4.04
N PRO A 20 -6.34 -20.74 -4.79
CA PRO A 20 -6.34 -20.66 -6.24
C PRO A 20 -6.55 -19.21 -6.71
N THR A 21 -5.74 -18.77 -7.68
CA THR A 21 -5.64 -17.36 -8.13
C THR A 21 -6.97 -16.78 -8.63
N GLN A 22 -7.89 -17.64 -9.07
CA GLN A 22 -9.23 -17.28 -9.52
C GLN A 22 -10.11 -16.76 -8.37
N ALA A 23 -9.91 -17.25 -7.14
CA ALA A 23 -10.63 -16.80 -5.95
C ALA A 23 -10.06 -15.51 -5.34
N LEU A 24 -8.81 -15.15 -5.64
CA LEU A 24 -8.18 -13.93 -5.12
C LEU A 24 -8.72 -12.66 -5.78
N ARG A 25 -9.06 -12.68 -7.08
CA ARG A 25 -9.47 -11.47 -7.83
C ARG A 25 -10.74 -10.79 -7.27
N PRO A 26 -11.86 -11.48 -6.98
CA PRO A 26 -13.06 -10.85 -6.43
C PRO A 26 -12.83 -10.31 -5.01
N LEU A 27 -12.01 -11.02 -4.23
CA LEU A 27 -11.69 -10.67 -2.85
C LEU A 27 -10.88 -9.36 -2.77
N VAL A 28 -9.89 -9.18 -3.66
CA VAL A 28 -9.13 -7.92 -3.82
C VAL A 28 -10.08 -6.76 -4.13
N PHE A 29 -11.01 -6.96 -5.06
CA PHE A 29 -11.94 -5.92 -5.50
C PHE A 29 -12.84 -5.44 -4.36
N VAL A 30 -13.48 -6.36 -3.63
CA VAL A 30 -14.35 -6.02 -2.49
C VAL A 30 -13.58 -5.23 -1.42
N LEU A 31 -12.33 -5.62 -1.16
CA LEU A 31 -11.53 -4.98 -0.14
C LEU A 31 -11.10 -3.55 -0.54
N LEU A 32 -10.71 -3.33 -1.80
CA LEU A 32 -10.43 -1.99 -2.33
C LEU A 32 -11.66 -1.07 -2.25
N VAL A 33 -12.85 -1.59 -2.54
CA VAL A 33 -14.11 -0.84 -2.44
C VAL A 33 -14.40 -0.48 -0.97
N GLY A 34 -14.29 -1.42 -0.04
CA GLY A 34 -14.55 -1.18 1.38
C GLY A 34 -13.63 -0.11 1.99
N VAL A 35 -12.37 -0.10 1.57
CA VAL A 35 -11.39 0.93 1.94
C VAL A 35 -11.77 2.30 1.38
N ALA A 36 -12.11 2.38 0.09
CA ALA A 36 -12.45 3.64 -0.56
C ALA A 36 -13.64 4.28 0.14
N ILE A 37 -14.64 3.47 0.47
CA ILE A 37 -15.81 3.86 1.27
C ILE A 37 -15.38 4.37 2.65
N PHE A 38 -14.57 3.59 3.40
CA PHE A 38 -14.12 3.99 4.72
C PHE A 38 -13.35 5.33 4.72
N THR A 39 -12.49 5.53 3.72
CA THR A 39 -11.70 6.75 3.55
C THR A 39 -12.59 7.94 3.19
N TRP A 40 -13.58 7.74 2.32
CA TRP A 40 -14.55 8.75 1.91
C TRP A 40 -15.39 9.25 3.09
N PHE A 41 -15.75 8.37 4.02
CA PHE A 41 -16.58 8.73 5.18
C PHE A 41 -15.80 9.40 6.33
N LYS A 42 -14.47 9.48 6.29
CA LYS A 42 -13.66 10.14 7.34
C LYS A 42 -12.61 11.12 6.80
N PRO A 43 -13.03 12.24 6.19
CA PRO A 43 -12.14 13.23 5.58
C PRO A 43 -11.27 14.04 6.58
N ASP A 44 -11.65 14.14 7.86
CA ASP A 44 -10.95 14.98 8.86
C ASP A 44 -9.84 14.25 9.67
N LEU A 45 -9.46 13.03 9.25
CA LEU A 45 -8.43 12.27 9.94
C LEU A 45 -7.03 12.85 9.66
N GLY A 46 -6.32 13.34 10.68
CA GLY A 46 -4.88 13.62 10.62
C GLY A 46 -4.44 15.05 10.33
N ALA A 47 -5.36 16.01 10.37
CA ALA A 47 -5.04 17.43 10.16
C ALA A 47 -4.18 18.07 11.26
N ILE A 48 -4.21 17.52 12.50
CA ILE A 48 -3.46 18.02 13.65
C ILE A 48 -2.93 16.82 14.45
N GLU A 49 -1.63 16.83 14.79
CA GLU A 49 -1.04 15.80 15.64
C GLU A 49 -1.69 15.84 17.03
N SER A 50 -2.35 14.74 17.42
CA SER A 50 -2.90 14.58 18.76
C SER A 50 -2.66 13.16 19.20
N LEU A 51 -1.57 12.94 19.93
CA LEU A 51 -1.25 11.63 20.50
C LEU A 51 -2.37 11.25 21.49
N ARG A 52 -3.31 10.44 21.03
CA ARG A 52 -4.54 10.09 21.78
C ARG A 52 -4.27 9.19 22.98
N HIS A 53 -3.09 8.58 23.05
CA HIS A 53 -2.79 7.50 23.98
C HIS A 53 -1.37 7.62 24.56
N SER A 54 -1.20 7.12 25.78
CA SER A 54 0.13 6.92 26.38
C SER A 54 1.02 6.08 25.44
N ALA A 55 2.32 6.38 25.40
CA ALA A 55 3.30 5.78 24.50
C ALA A 55 3.25 4.24 24.47
N LYS A 56 3.00 3.60 25.62
CA LYS A 56 2.90 2.14 25.73
C LYS A 56 1.65 1.58 25.02
N LYS A 57 0.50 2.24 25.18
CA LYS A 57 -0.78 1.83 24.57
C LYS A 57 -0.76 2.07 23.05
N SER A 58 -0.18 3.19 22.63
CA SER A 58 0.04 3.52 21.22
C SER A 58 0.92 2.46 20.51
N ARG A 59 2.01 2.02 21.15
CA ARG A 59 2.90 0.97 20.60
C ARG A 59 2.19 -0.38 20.42
N VAL A 60 1.31 -0.76 21.34
CA VAL A 60 0.51 -2.00 21.22
C VAL A 60 -0.46 -1.89 20.06
N ILE A 61 -1.22 -0.80 19.98
CA ILE A 61 -2.19 -0.55 18.89
C ILE A 61 -1.49 -0.57 17.53
N ALA A 62 -0.36 0.13 17.39
CA ALA A 62 0.42 0.14 16.15
C ALA A 62 1.02 -1.24 15.81
N SER A 63 1.26 -2.09 16.81
CA SER A 63 1.80 -3.44 16.59
C SER A 63 0.71 -4.40 16.12
N VAL A 64 -0.48 -4.35 16.72
CA VAL A 64 -1.64 -5.15 16.29
C VAL A 64 -2.08 -4.71 14.89
N ALA A 65 -2.27 -3.40 14.68
CA ALA A 65 -2.62 -2.86 13.37
C ALA A 65 -1.56 -3.21 12.30
N GLY A 66 -0.28 -3.10 12.65
CA GLY A 66 0.82 -3.53 11.80
C GLY A 66 0.71 -4.99 11.39
N GLY A 67 0.47 -5.91 12.33
CA GLY A 67 0.30 -7.34 12.04
C GLY A 67 -0.88 -7.64 11.12
N CYS A 68 -2.06 -7.08 11.42
CA CYS A 68 -3.26 -7.28 10.60
C CYS A 68 -3.11 -6.71 9.18
N LEU A 69 -2.59 -5.49 9.06
CA LEU A 69 -2.36 -4.85 7.76
C LEU A 69 -1.20 -5.50 7.00
N GLY A 70 -0.19 -6.01 7.71
CA GLY A 70 0.89 -6.80 7.09
C GLY A 70 0.36 -8.10 6.51
N PHE A 71 -0.51 -8.80 7.23
CA PHE A 71 -1.20 -9.99 6.72
C PHE A 71 -2.02 -9.70 5.46
N TYR A 72 -2.77 -8.61 5.48
CA TYR A 72 -3.46 -8.10 4.29
C TYR A 72 -2.49 -7.84 3.12
N ASP A 73 -1.37 -7.17 3.40
CA ASP A 73 -0.35 -6.85 2.39
C ASP A 73 0.25 -8.11 1.76
N GLY A 74 0.53 -9.13 2.57
CA GLY A 74 1.09 -10.40 2.10
C GLY A 74 0.13 -11.20 1.20
N ILE A 75 -1.18 -11.06 1.38
CA ILE A 75 -2.16 -11.74 0.53
C ILE A 75 -2.42 -10.98 -0.76
N PHE A 76 -2.64 -9.67 -0.65
CA PHE A 76 -3.16 -8.86 -1.75
C PHE A 76 -2.15 -7.81 -2.23
N GLY A 77 -1.71 -6.94 -1.32
CA GLY A 77 -0.74 -5.88 -1.61
C GLY A 77 -1.24 -4.49 -2.06
N PRO A 78 -2.43 -4.28 -2.67
CA PRO A 78 -2.78 -2.97 -3.21
C PRO A 78 -3.26 -2.01 -2.12
N GLY A 79 -2.80 -0.75 -2.17
CA GLY A 79 -3.27 0.30 -1.26
C GLY A 79 -2.73 0.23 0.17
N THR A 80 -1.92 -0.78 0.52
CA THR A 80 -1.41 -1.01 1.88
C THR A 80 -0.63 0.17 2.45
N GLY A 81 0.13 0.88 1.60
CA GLY A 81 0.82 2.11 2.01
C GLY A 81 -0.14 3.17 2.57
N THR A 82 -1.28 3.36 1.89
CA THR A 82 -2.33 4.28 2.36
C THR A 82 -2.98 3.74 3.64
N PHE A 83 -3.19 2.44 3.77
CA PHE A 83 -3.83 1.86 4.97
C PHE A 83 -2.94 1.97 6.19
N PHE A 84 -1.63 1.79 6.03
CA PHE A 84 -0.68 2.03 7.10
C PHE A 84 -0.70 3.49 7.56
N ILE A 85 -0.74 4.44 6.64
CA ILE A 85 -0.86 5.86 6.96
C ILE A 85 -2.16 6.13 7.72
N LEU A 86 -3.30 5.69 7.19
CA LEU A 86 -4.61 5.90 7.81
C LEU A 86 -4.71 5.24 9.18
N ALA A 87 -4.16 4.05 9.37
CA ALA A 87 -4.15 3.37 10.66
C ALA A 87 -3.29 4.12 11.69
N LEU A 88 -2.12 4.61 11.30
CA LEU A 88 -1.26 5.41 12.18
C LEU A 88 -1.91 6.75 12.55
N VAL A 89 -2.52 7.42 11.58
CA VAL A 89 -3.25 8.66 11.82
C VAL A 89 -4.47 8.43 12.70
N ALA A 90 -5.32 7.45 12.38
CA ALA A 90 -6.61 7.24 13.05
C ALA A 90 -6.49 6.57 14.42
N LEU A 91 -5.58 5.60 14.57
CA LEU A 91 -5.48 4.77 15.77
C LEU A 91 -4.40 5.25 16.74
N VAL A 92 -3.32 5.87 16.23
CA VAL A 92 -2.23 6.39 17.05
C VAL A 92 -2.31 7.91 17.23
N GLY A 93 -2.79 8.63 16.20
CA GLY A 93 -2.91 10.09 16.24
C GLY A 93 -1.67 10.83 15.73
N PHE A 94 -0.81 10.15 14.97
CA PHE A 94 0.30 10.81 14.27
C PHE A 94 -0.22 11.76 13.18
N ASP A 95 0.58 12.77 12.87
CA ASP A 95 0.37 13.56 11.65
C ASP A 95 0.65 12.73 10.39
N PHE A 96 0.17 13.20 9.24
CA PHE A 96 0.39 12.50 7.97
C PHE A 96 1.86 12.34 7.61
N LEU A 97 2.73 13.29 7.99
CA LEU A 97 4.14 13.24 7.64
C LEU A 97 4.84 12.09 8.39
N THR A 98 4.66 12.02 9.72
CA THR A 98 5.22 10.94 10.55
C THR A 98 4.57 9.59 10.22
N ALA A 99 3.26 9.58 9.97
CA ALA A 99 2.57 8.36 9.54
C ALA A 99 3.11 7.87 8.19
N SER A 100 3.36 8.76 7.22
CA SER A 100 3.90 8.41 5.90
C SER A 100 5.30 7.81 5.97
N SER A 101 6.17 8.38 6.79
CA SER A 101 7.53 7.87 6.96
C SER A 101 7.54 6.49 7.63
N ILE A 102 6.77 6.27 8.69
CA ILE A 102 6.64 4.95 9.34
C ILE A 102 5.97 3.93 8.41
N ALA A 103 4.94 4.34 7.66
CA ALA A 103 4.23 3.47 6.72
C ALA A 103 5.15 2.96 5.61
N LYS A 104 6.04 3.81 5.06
CA LYS A 104 7.00 3.39 4.02
C LYS A 104 7.95 2.30 4.53
N VAL A 105 8.53 2.47 5.72
CA VAL A 105 9.42 1.46 6.32
C VAL A 105 8.67 0.16 6.59
N THR A 106 7.43 0.27 7.09
CA THR A 106 6.58 -0.89 7.35
C THR A 106 6.25 -1.64 6.06
N ASN A 107 5.96 -0.91 4.97
CA ASN A 107 5.63 -1.48 3.66
C ASN A 107 6.85 -2.16 3.01
N VAL A 108 8.05 -1.63 3.20
CA VAL A 108 9.28 -2.35 2.81
C VAL A 108 9.39 -3.67 3.58
N ALA A 109 9.14 -3.65 4.89
CA ALA A 109 9.23 -4.86 5.71
C ALA A 109 8.23 -5.94 5.24
N THR A 110 6.96 -5.58 5.02
CA THR A 110 5.97 -6.53 4.52
C THR A 110 6.33 -7.10 3.15
N ASN A 111 6.75 -6.26 2.20
CA ASN A 111 7.17 -6.74 0.88
C ASN A 111 8.36 -7.71 0.95
N VAL A 112 9.34 -7.45 1.84
CA VAL A 112 10.44 -8.40 2.07
C VAL A 112 9.90 -9.73 2.62
N GLY A 113 8.95 -9.68 3.56
CA GLY A 113 8.29 -10.87 4.10
C GLY A 113 7.57 -11.69 3.01
N ALA A 114 6.82 -11.01 2.14
CA ALA A 114 6.13 -11.65 1.02
C ALA A 114 7.11 -12.27 0.00
N ILE A 115 8.19 -11.55 -0.39
CA ILE A 115 9.23 -12.07 -1.29
C ILE A 115 9.90 -13.30 -0.71
N LEU A 116 10.18 -13.33 0.60
CA LEU A 116 10.77 -14.51 1.25
C LEU A 116 9.85 -15.73 1.11
N ILE A 117 8.57 -15.60 1.44
CA ILE A 117 7.63 -16.73 1.39
C ILE A 117 7.36 -17.18 -0.05
N PHE A 118 7.04 -16.25 -0.96
CA PHE A 118 6.82 -16.61 -2.36
C PHE A 118 8.09 -17.15 -3.02
N GLY A 119 9.26 -16.65 -2.62
CA GLY A 119 10.55 -17.16 -3.05
C GLY A 119 10.78 -18.62 -2.62
N LEU A 120 10.44 -18.96 -1.37
CA LEU A 120 10.49 -20.33 -0.86
C LEU A 120 9.52 -21.28 -1.59
N HIS A 121 8.37 -20.78 -2.06
CA HIS A 121 7.41 -21.57 -2.85
C HIS A 121 7.82 -21.70 -4.33
N GLY A 122 8.90 -21.04 -4.76
CA GLY A 122 9.38 -21.11 -6.15
C GLY A 122 8.47 -20.43 -7.18
N VAL A 123 7.46 -19.68 -6.75
CA VAL A 123 6.50 -18.99 -7.65
C VAL A 123 7.03 -17.64 -8.16
N VAL A 124 8.15 -17.16 -7.62
CA VAL A 124 8.73 -15.86 -7.98
C VAL A 124 9.48 -15.96 -9.31
N LEU A 125 9.00 -15.21 -10.30
CA LEU A 125 9.69 -14.99 -11.57
C LEU A 125 10.83 -13.98 -11.39
N TRP A 126 11.96 -14.40 -10.83
CA TRP A 126 13.07 -13.53 -10.45
C TRP A 126 13.57 -12.60 -11.56
N LYS A 127 13.64 -13.08 -12.82
CA LYS A 127 14.04 -12.23 -13.95
C LYS A 127 13.07 -11.07 -14.16
N VAL A 128 11.77 -11.37 -14.20
CA VAL A 128 10.71 -10.36 -14.38
C VAL A 128 10.68 -9.41 -13.18
N GLY A 129 10.74 -9.95 -11.97
CA GLY A 129 10.76 -9.18 -10.73
C GLY A 129 11.93 -8.20 -10.65
N MET A 130 13.14 -8.61 -11.05
CA MET A 130 14.31 -7.72 -11.08
C MET A 130 14.17 -6.60 -12.10
N VAL A 131 13.67 -6.89 -13.31
CA VAL A 131 13.42 -5.87 -14.34
C VAL A 131 12.36 -4.88 -13.88
N MET A 132 11.25 -5.37 -13.31
CA MET A 132 10.20 -4.54 -12.74
C MET A 132 10.71 -3.68 -11.58
N GLY A 133 11.55 -4.24 -10.71
CA GLY A 133 12.16 -3.51 -9.60
C GLY A 133 13.07 -2.39 -10.08
N ALA A 134 13.96 -2.67 -11.03
CA ALA A 134 14.85 -1.65 -11.62
C ALA A 134 14.05 -0.54 -12.32
N ALA A 135 13.03 -0.89 -13.10
CA ALA A 135 12.16 0.08 -13.76
C ALA A 135 11.39 0.95 -12.75
N ASN A 136 10.89 0.37 -11.65
CA ASN A 136 10.23 1.11 -10.58
C ASN A 136 11.17 2.10 -9.89
N ILE A 137 12.40 1.69 -9.57
CA ILE A 137 13.39 2.57 -8.93
C ILE A 137 13.76 3.72 -9.86
N LEU A 138 14.05 3.43 -11.13
CA LEU A 138 14.37 4.45 -12.13
C LEU A 138 13.20 5.42 -12.32
N GLY A 139 11.98 4.90 -12.47
CA GLY A 139 10.77 5.71 -12.59
C GLY A 139 10.54 6.60 -11.37
N ALA A 140 10.77 6.08 -10.15
CA ALA A 140 10.63 6.84 -8.91
C ALA A 140 11.67 7.97 -8.80
N ILE A 141 12.94 7.71 -9.15
CA ILE A 141 14.00 8.73 -9.12
C ILE A 141 13.72 9.82 -10.15
N VAL A 142 13.38 9.44 -11.38
CA VAL A 142 13.05 10.39 -12.45
C VAL A 142 11.80 11.20 -12.08
N GLY A 143 10.75 10.53 -11.59
CA GLY A 143 9.51 11.18 -11.14
C GLY A 143 9.73 12.16 -9.98
N ALA A 144 10.52 11.78 -8.97
CA ALA A 144 10.83 12.67 -7.86
C ALA A 144 11.66 13.88 -8.30
N LYS A 145 12.71 13.67 -9.10
CA LYS A 145 13.55 14.77 -9.62
C LYS A 145 12.76 15.73 -10.49
N THR A 146 11.93 15.20 -11.41
CA THR A 146 11.08 16.03 -12.27
C THR A 146 10.02 16.79 -11.48
N ALA A 147 9.40 16.17 -10.47
CA ALA A 147 8.43 16.83 -9.59
C ALA A 147 9.06 17.98 -8.79
N ILE A 148 10.26 17.78 -8.25
CA ILE A 148 10.99 18.82 -7.50
C ILE A 148 11.42 19.96 -8.44
N ALA A 149 11.95 19.63 -9.63
CA ALA A 149 12.43 20.63 -10.59
C ALA A 149 11.29 21.44 -11.24
N GLY A 150 10.14 20.83 -11.51
CA GLY A 150 9.00 21.48 -12.17
C GLY A 150 8.00 22.18 -11.25
N GLY A 151 8.17 22.05 -9.93
CA GLY A 151 7.28 22.62 -8.92
C GLY A 151 5.85 22.08 -8.95
N ALA A 152 4.99 22.65 -8.10
CA ALA A 152 3.61 22.17 -7.90
C ALA A 152 2.76 22.15 -9.18
N THR A 153 3.02 23.06 -10.12
CA THR A 153 2.29 23.18 -11.39
C THR A 153 2.55 22.00 -12.32
N LEU A 154 3.80 21.52 -12.43
CA LEU A 154 4.12 20.35 -13.25
C LEU A 154 3.46 19.10 -12.67
N VAL A 155 3.58 18.91 -11.35
CA VAL A 155 2.97 17.77 -10.65
C VAL A 155 1.46 17.71 -10.92
N ARG A 156 0.77 18.85 -10.80
CA ARG A 156 -0.67 18.93 -11.03
C ARG A 156 -1.06 18.61 -12.48
N LYS A 157 -0.28 19.06 -13.47
CA LYS A 157 -0.51 18.75 -14.89
C LYS A 157 -0.32 17.26 -15.20
N VAL A 158 0.78 16.67 -14.73
CA VAL A 158 1.08 15.25 -14.95
C VAL A 158 0.03 14.37 -14.26
N PHE A 159 -0.36 14.71 -13.03
CA PHE A 159 -1.43 14.00 -12.34
C PHE A 159 -2.74 14.02 -13.13
N LEU A 160 -3.22 15.20 -13.54
CA LEU A 160 -4.45 15.31 -14.33
C LEU A 160 -4.37 14.50 -15.63
N PHE A 161 -3.24 14.57 -16.33
CA PHE A 161 -3.04 13.83 -17.58
C PHE A 161 -3.15 12.32 -17.37
N VAL A 162 -2.43 11.78 -16.37
CA VAL A 162 -2.46 10.35 -16.06
C VAL A 162 -3.85 9.91 -15.61
N THR A 163 -4.55 10.71 -14.80
CA THR A 163 -5.93 10.42 -14.39
C THR A 163 -6.87 10.36 -15.58
N ILE A 164 -6.82 11.32 -16.51
CA ILE A 164 -7.65 11.32 -17.71
C ILE A 164 -7.31 10.11 -18.59
N ALA A 165 -6.03 9.81 -18.81
CA ALA A 165 -5.60 8.66 -19.59
C ALA A 165 -6.10 7.33 -18.98
N LEU A 166 -6.06 7.19 -17.65
CA LEU A 166 -6.61 6.03 -16.95
C LEU A 166 -8.13 5.92 -17.11
N ILE A 167 -8.85 7.04 -16.99
CA ILE A 167 -10.31 7.07 -17.20
C ILE A 167 -10.64 6.60 -18.62
N PHE A 168 -9.93 7.11 -19.63
CA PHE A 168 -10.12 6.67 -21.02
C PHE A 168 -9.81 5.20 -21.20
N LYS A 169 -8.67 4.74 -20.68
CA LYS A 169 -8.24 3.34 -20.82
C LYS A 169 -9.21 2.38 -20.16
N VAL A 170 -9.64 2.69 -18.93
CA VAL A 170 -10.64 1.87 -18.20
C VAL A 170 -12.01 1.95 -18.88
N GLY A 171 -12.42 3.12 -19.38
CA GLY A 171 -13.66 3.29 -20.12
C GLY A 171 -13.70 2.45 -21.41
N MET A 172 -12.61 2.46 -22.18
CA MET A 172 -12.46 1.60 -23.37
C MET A 172 -12.46 0.12 -23.01
N ASP A 173 -11.69 -0.29 -21.99
CA ASP A 173 -11.68 -1.68 -21.51
C ASP A 173 -13.10 -2.13 -21.10
N THR A 174 -13.88 -1.23 -20.48
CA THR A 174 -15.26 -1.50 -20.04
C THR A 174 -16.24 -1.64 -21.22
N ILE A 175 -16.09 -0.82 -22.26
CA ILE A 175 -16.94 -0.88 -23.46
C ILE A 175 -16.58 -2.08 -24.34
N SER A 176 -15.31 -2.50 -24.36
CA SER A 176 -14.85 -3.63 -25.19
C SER A 176 -15.16 -5.02 -24.64
N HIS A 177 -15.57 -5.10 -23.36
CA HIS A 177 -15.90 -6.36 -22.67
C HIS A 177 -17.40 -6.51 -22.33
N TRP A 178 -18.27 -5.73 -22.98
CA TRP A 178 -19.71 -5.97 -23.09
C TRP A 178 -20.04 -6.39 -24.53
#